data_AF-A0A1J6HXF8-F1
#
_entry.id   AF-A0A1J6HXF8-F1
#
_cell.length_a   1.000
_cell.length_b   1.000
_cell.length_c   1.000
_cell.angle_alpha   90.00
_cell.angle_beta   90.00
_cell.angle_gamma   90.00
#
_symmetry.space_group_name_H-M   'P 1'
#
loop_
_entity.id
_entity.type
_entity.pdbx_description
1 polymer ?
#
loop_
_entity_poly.entity_id
_entity_poly.type
_entity_poly.pdbx_seq_one_letter_code
_entity_poly.pdbx_strand_id
1 'polypeptide(L)'
;MSGKKEAGEIYTVVAINGSTSRVSETGLDLYPVSINDSGEGLPYAPVDWPNAGDKWCWKAGKRVSVSGYIKDRYLYLPKRLRALKEGKGYTFRSRPSIEQYLRSEFPNVDINGFFASFSWMIPAKESASSKDMKEKLTSLETKMEPSPSDSPLGIITCKAGNRFCSSLTAENPLPETMFCDVCCTEPGFCRDCCCILCCKTISSDYNGYSYIRCEARVVDGYICGHIAHVDCALRAYMAGTVGGSIGLDAEYFCRYCDSKTDLLLHALKLLNICASVASSTEIEKILNVGVCILRGSQKKSAKQLLHRIESIMAKLMDGACIEDVFKKESSVDSTENDQLGLLYKKIELESPGKRNYLAYNQCIS
;
A
#
# COMPACT_ATOMS: atom_id res chain seq x y z
N MET A 1 -37.11 37.92 25.92
CA MET A 1 -36.83 37.03 27.07
C MET A 1 -37.10 35.61 26.62
N SER A 2 -36.28 34.59 26.77
CA SER A 2 -34.92 34.42 27.27
C SER A 2 -34.49 33.06 26.73
N GLY A 3 -33.29 32.97 26.14
CA GLY A 3 -32.61 31.69 26.00
C GLY A 3 -32.22 31.12 27.38
N LYS A 4 -32.04 29.79 27.43
CA LYS A 4 -31.23 29.05 28.41
C LYS A 4 -30.72 27.81 27.66
N LYS A 5 -29.44 27.76 27.27
CA LYS A 5 -28.20 27.56 28.06
C LYS A 5 -27.88 26.08 28.30
N GLU A 6 -26.70 25.73 27.82
CA GLU A 6 -25.92 24.52 28.07
C GLU A 6 -25.67 24.25 29.56
N ALA A 7 -25.51 22.96 29.87
CA ALA A 7 -24.55 22.41 30.83
C ALA A 7 -24.25 20.98 30.31
N GLY A 8 -23.03 20.54 30.02
CA GLY A 8 -21.79 20.85 30.69
C GLY A 8 -21.55 19.81 31.78
N GLU A 9 -21.40 18.54 31.42
CA GLU A 9 -20.96 17.50 32.36
C GLU A 9 -19.48 17.16 32.13
N ILE A 10 -18.75 17.49 33.18
CA ILE A 10 -17.32 17.45 33.38
C ILE A 10 -16.96 16.00 33.70
N TYR A 11 -16.11 15.37 32.88
CA TYR A 11 -15.41 14.16 33.32
C TYR A 11 -14.04 14.55 33.87
N THR A 12 -13.96 14.39 35.18
CA THR A 12 -12.82 14.58 36.05
C THR A 12 -11.65 13.72 35.61
N VAL A 13 -10.50 14.37 35.41
CA VAL A 13 -9.20 13.70 35.34
C VAL A 13 -8.90 13.20 36.75
N VAL A 14 -9.25 11.95 37.04
CA VAL A 14 -8.73 11.27 38.23
C VAL A 14 -7.33 10.80 37.88
N ALA A 15 -6.34 11.58 38.32
CA ALA A 15 -4.95 11.16 38.33
C ALA A 15 -4.81 10.01 39.34
N ILE A 16 -4.56 8.80 38.85
CA ILE A 16 -4.04 7.70 39.66
C ILE A 16 -2.75 7.23 39.00
N ASN A 17 -1.66 7.33 39.75
CA ASN A 17 -0.32 6.94 39.34
C ASN A 17 -0.25 5.45 38.99
N GLY A 18 0.35 5.13 37.83
CA GLY A 18 0.86 3.80 37.49
C GLY A 18 0.10 3.08 36.37
N SER A 19 0.68 3.09 35.17
CA SER A 19 0.23 2.41 33.94
C SER A 19 -1.10 2.89 33.35
N THR A 20 -1.01 3.65 32.27
CA THR A 20 -2.16 4.01 31.43
C THR A 20 -2.64 2.79 30.66
N SER A 21 -3.73 2.16 31.12
CA SER A 21 -4.54 1.27 30.30
C SER A 21 -5.28 2.05 29.24
N ARG A 22 -5.31 1.52 28.01
CA ARG A 22 -6.13 2.08 26.92
C ARG A 22 -7.28 1.10 26.66
N VAL A 23 -8.51 1.54 26.88
CA VAL A 23 -9.71 0.75 26.52
C VAL A 23 -9.80 0.70 25.00
N SER A 24 -9.77 -0.52 24.44
CA SER A 24 -9.86 -0.74 22.99
C SER A 24 -11.30 -0.87 22.51
N GLU A 25 -11.52 -0.74 21.19
CA GLU A 25 -12.82 -0.99 20.52
C GLU A 25 -13.43 -2.37 20.84
N THR A 26 -12.60 -3.33 21.29
CA THR A 26 -13.03 -4.68 21.69
C THR A 26 -13.49 -4.80 23.15
N GLY A 27 -13.51 -3.72 23.92
CA GLY A 27 -13.87 -3.74 25.35
C GLY A 27 -12.81 -4.39 26.26
N LEU A 28 -11.66 -4.78 25.69
CA LEU A 28 -10.53 -5.37 26.41
C LEU A 28 -9.62 -4.28 26.99
N ASP A 29 -9.17 -4.52 28.23
CA ASP A 29 -8.19 -3.70 28.92
C ASP A 29 -6.77 -4.00 28.40
N LEU A 30 -6.23 -3.10 27.57
CA LEU A 30 -4.91 -3.29 26.95
C LEU A 30 -3.82 -2.67 27.83
N TYR A 31 -2.89 -3.50 28.30
CA TYR A 31 -1.71 -3.07 29.04
C TYR A 31 -0.44 -3.02 28.16
N PRO A 32 0.38 -1.95 28.24
CA PRO A 32 1.63 -1.87 27.47
C PRO A 32 2.62 -2.99 27.82
N VAL A 33 3.31 -3.53 26.81
CA VAL A 33 4.32 -4.59 26.96
C VAL A 33 5.68 -4.15 26.44
N SER A 34 6.75 -4.77 26.93
CA SER A 34 8.12 -4.49 26.50
C SER A 34 8.44 -5.19 25.19
N ILE A 35 9.47 -4.70 24.49
CA ILE A 35 10.02 -5.36 23.31
C ILE A 35 10.50 -6.77 23.68
N ASN A 36 10.17 -7.76 22.83
CA ASN A 36 10.44 -9.18 23.03
C ASN A 36 9.62 -9.88 24.14
N ASP A 37 8.70 -9.18 24.80
CA ASP A 37 7.79 -9.82 25.76
C ASP A 37 6.90 -10.87 25.08
N SER A 38 6.47 -11.84 25.86
CA SER A 38 5.55 -12.88 25.41
C SER A 38 4.60 -13.27 26.52
N GLY A 39 3.43 -13.78 26.15
CA GLY A 39 2.41 -14.24 27.08
C GLY A 39 1.47 -15.24 26.47
N GLU A 40 0.45 -15.62 27.24
CA GLU A 40 -0.61 -16.54 26.81
C GLU A 40 -1.97 -15.89 27.03
N GLY A 41 -2.87 -16.05 26.06
CA GLY A 41 -4.25 -15.58 26.16
C GLY A 41 -4.43 -14.07 26.11
N LEU A 42 -5.58 -13.63 26.64
CA LEU A 42 -6.05 -12.25 26.57
C LEU A 42 -5.09 -11.27 27.25
N PRO A 43 -5.08 -10.00 26.80
CA PRO A 43 -5.90 -9.45 25.73
C PRO A 43 -5.30 -9.67 24.33
N TYR A 44 -4.12 -10.27 24.20
CA TYR A 44 -3.34 -10.28 22.95
C TYR A 44 -3.33 -11.60 22.18
N ALA A 45 -3.95 -12.64 22.72
CA ALA A 45 -4.19 -13.91 22.05
C ALA A 45 -5.53 -14.51 22.51
N PRO A 46 -6.17 -15.35 21.67
CA PRO A 46 -7.43 -15.98 22.05
C PRO A 46 -7.24 -17.03 23.16
N VAL A 47 -8.30 -17.20 23.95
CA VAL A 47 -8.44 -18.21 25.00
C VAL A 47 -9.66 -19.08 24.71
N ASP A 48 -9.64 -20.30 25.24
CA ASP A 48 -10.73 -21.28 25.13
C ASP A 48 -11.11 -21.59 23.67
N TRP A 49 -10.14 -21.43 22.76
CA TRP A 49 -10.32 -21.64 21.32
C TRP A 49 -9.17 -22.47 20.73
N PRO A 50 -9.45 -23.52 19.93
CA PRO A 50 -10.77 -23.98 19.49
C PRO A 50 -11.56 -24.73 20.56
N ASN A 51 -10.90 -25.25 21.61
CA ASN A 51 -11.55 -25.94 22.72
C ASN A 51 -11.34 -25.18 24.04
N ALA A 52 -12.27 -25.37 24.98
CA ALA A 52 -12.10 -24.88 26.35
C ALA A 52 -10.75 -25.33 26.95
N GLY A 53 -10.03 -24.39 27.55
CA GLY A 53 -8.68 -24.59 28.08
C GLY A 53 -7.53 -24.38 27.08
N ASP A 54 -7.80 -24.25 25.77
CA ASP A 54 -6.76 -23.91 24.80
C ASP A 54 -6.35 -22.44 24.93
N LYS A 55 -5.07 -22.20 25.22
CA LYS A 55 -4.50 -20.84 25.29
C LYS A 55 -3.50 -20.64 24.17
N TRP A 56 -3.77 -19.67 23.32
CA TRP A 56 -2.80 -19.22 22.31
C TRP A 56 -1.72 -18.38 22.97
N CYS A 57 -0.49 -18.47 22.47
CA CYS A 57 0.58 -17.60 22.94
C CYS A 57 0.76 -16.41 21.99
N TRP A 58 1.19 -15.28 22.54
CA TRP A 58 1.61 -14.13 21.76
C TRP A 58 3.05 -13.75 22.09
N LYS A 59 3.74 -13.13 21.14
CA LYS A 59 5.05 -12.52 21.35
C LYS A 59 5.13 -11.17 20.67
N ALA A 60 5.53 -10.17 21.43
CA ALA A 60 5.96 -8.87 20.95
C ALA A 60 7.36 -8.97 20.34
N GLY A 61 7.59 -8.31 19.22
CA GLY A 61 8.89 -8.18 18.58
C GLY A 61 9.48 -6.79 18.84
N LYS A 62 10.35 -6.34 17.93
CA LYS A 62 11.24 -5.20 18.18
C LYS A 62 10.70 -3.87 17.69
N ARG A 63 9.86 -3.89 16.65
CA ARG A 63 9.38 -2.65 16.01
C ARG A 63 8.16 -2.09 16.73
N VAL A 64 8.22 -0.81 17.10
CA VAL A 64 7.14 -0.04 17.74
C VAL A 64 6.71 1.09 16.79
N SER A 65 5.41 1.31 16.64
CA SER A 65 4.83 2.44 15.90
C SER A 65 4.93 3.74 16.69
N VAL A 66 4.86 4.88 16.00
CA VAL A 66 4.82 6.20 16.64
C VAL A 66 3.56 6.37 17.52
N SER A 67 2.47 5.67 17.18
CA SER A 67 1.26 5.58 17.99
C SER A 67 1.41 4.73 19.27
N GLY A 68 2.59 4.14 19.48
CA GLY A 68 2.94 3.39 20.68
C GLY A 68 2.50 1.93 20.65
N TYR A 69 2.42 1.27 19.48
CA TYR A 69 2.04 -0.15 19.36
C TYR A 69 3.13 -1.00 18.72
N ILE A 70 3.29 -2.23 19.17
CA ILE A 70 4.26 -3.20 18.65
C ILE A 70 3.75 -3.79 17.33
N LYS A 71 4.55 -3.60 16.26
CA LYS A 71 4.24 -4.05 14.90
C LYS A 71 4.61 -5.51 14.67
N ASP A 72 5.79 -5.90 15.15
CA ASP A 72 6.21 -7.29 15.09
C ASP A 72 5.46 -8.06 16.16
N ARG A 73 4.49 -8.87 15.74
CA ARG A 73 3.71 -9.68 16.68
C ARG A 73 3.48 -11.05 16.10
N TYR A 74 3.54 -12.03 16.97
CA TYR A 74 3.47 -13.42 16.61
C TYR A 74 2.40 -14.09 17.46
N LEU A 75 1.55 -14.90 16.84
CA LEU A 75 0.69 -15.84 17.53
C LEU A 75 1.23 -17.25 17.40
N TYR A 76 1.03 -18.04 18.45
CA TYR A 76 1.43 -19.43 18.50
C TYR A 76 0.24 -20.30 18.89
N LEU A 77 0.14 -21.46 18.25
CA LEU A 77 -0.90 -22.44 18.57
C LEU A 77 -0.85 -22.88 20.05
N PRO A 78 -2.00 -23.25 20.64
CA PRO A 78 -2.08 -23.93 21.93
C PRO A 78 -1.14 -25.13 22.00
N LYS A 79 -0.61 -25.43 23.19
CA LYS A 79 0.34 -26.54 23.41
C LYS A 79 -0.21 -27.87 22.89
N ARG A 80 -1.50 -28.11 23.08
CA ARG A 80 -2.22 -29.30 22.58
C ARG A 80 -2.16 -29.42 21.05
N LEU A 81 -2.39 -28.33 20.33
CA LEU A 81 -2.32 -28.32 18.86
C LEU A 81 -0.88 -28.35 18.34
N ARG A 82 0.08 -27.78 19.08
CA ARG A 82 1.51 -27.89 18.77
C ARG A 82 1.99 -29.34 18.83
N ALA A 83 1.56 -30.10 19.83
CA ALA A 83 1.94 -31.50 19.99
C ALA A 83 1.46 -32.42 18.85
N LEU A 84 0.42 -32.00 18.11
CA LEU A 84 -0.13 -32.73 16.97
C LEU A 84 0.56 -32.41 15.64
N LYS A 85 1.45 -31.41 15.59
CA LYS A 85 2.15 -30.99 14.36
C LYS A 85 3.66 -31.24 14.46
N GLU A 86 4.17 -32.14 13.63
CA GLU A 86 5.61 -32.28 13.38
C GLU A 86 6.08 -31.18 12.40
N GLY A 87 6.63 -30.04 12.89
CA GLY A 87 7.29 -29.03 12.04
C GLY A 87 6.95 -27.55 12.30
N LYS A 88 7.24 -26.68 11.31
CA LYS A 88 7.25 -25.19 11.39
C LYS A 88 5.87 -24.50 11.25
N GLY A 89 4.76 -25.20 11.44
CA GLY A 89 3.39 -24.71 11.15
C GLY A 89 2.61 -24.09 12.31
N TYR A 90 3.25 -23.79 13.45
CA TYR A 90 2.55 -23.38 14.67
C TYR A 90 2.69 -21.88 15.02
N THR A 91 3.38 -21.09 14.19
CA THR A 91 3.66 -19.66 14.43
C THR A 91 3.10 -18.81 13.30
N PHE A 92 2.41 -17.74 13.65
CA PHE A 92 1.78 -16.82 12.71
C PHE A 92 2.25 -15.40 12.94
N ARG A 93 2.53 -14.70 11.83
CA ARG A 93 3.14 -13.36 11.83
C ARG A 93 2.25 -12.29 11.19
N SER A 94 1.09 -12.70 10.67
CA SER A 94 0.11 -11.82 10.04
C SER A 94 -1.31 -12.37 10.18
N ARG A 95 -2.33 -11.50 10.15
CA ARG A 95 -3.75 -11.93 10.18
C ARG A 95 -4.10 -12.88 9.03
N PRO A 96 -3.67 -12.65 7.77
CA PRO A 96 -3.98 -13.58 6.68
C PRO A 96 -3.40 -14.98 6.90
N SER A 97 -2.20 -15.10 7.50
CA SER A 97 -1.62 -16.41 7.81
C SER A 97 -2.43 -17.20 8.84
N ILE A 98 -3.09 -16.49 9.77
CA ILE A 98 -4.00 -17.09 10.74
C ILE A 98 -5.31 -17.45 10.06
N GLU A 99 -5.90 -16.54 9.30
CA GLU A 99 -7.16 -16.78 8.59
C GLU A 99 -7.07 -18.02 7.69
N GLN A 100 -5.99 -18.16 6.92
CA GLN A 100 -5.80 -19.34 6.08
C GLN A 100 -5.72 -20.62 6.90
N TYR A 101 -4.98 -20.60 8.02
CA TYR A 101 -4.90 -21.74 8.94
C TYR A 101 -6.29 -22.09 9.50
N LEU A 102 -7.04 -21.08 9.94
CA LEU A 102 -8.39 -21.25 10.48
C LEU A 102 -9.31 -21.87 9.44
N ARG A 103 -9.35 -21.35 8.20
CA ARG A 103 -10.17 -21.91 7.11
C ARG A 103 -9.76 -23.34 6.74
N SER A 104 -8.47 -23.66 6.80
CA SER A 104 -7.95 -24.98 6.44
C SER A 104 -8.24 -26.04 7.49
N GLU A 105 -8.07 -25.72 8.76
CA GLU A 105 -8.17 -26.70 9.87
C GLU A 105 -9.55 -26.68 10.52
N PHE A 106 -10.28 -25.57 10.41
CA PHE A 106 -11.60 -25.36 11.00
C PHE A 106 -12.55 -24.70 9.97
N PRO A 107 -13.04 -25.44 8.96
CA PRO A 107 -13.79 -24.87 7.83
C PRO A 107 -15.05 -24.06 8.20
N ASN A 108 -15.61 -24.31 9.38
CA ASN A 108 -16.82 -23.65 9.89
C ASN A 108 -16.52 -22.50 10.88
N VAL A 109 -15.27 -22.04 10.95
CA VAL A 109 -14.86 -20.98 11.88
C VAL A 109 -15.46 -19.62 11.51
N ASP A 110 -16.02 -18.93 12.51
CA ASP A 110 -16.29 -17.49 12.40
C ASP A 110 -14.96 -16.72 12.56
N ILE A 111 -14.38 -16.32 11.43
CA ILE A 111 -13.11 -15.60 11.37
C ILE A 111 -13.23 -14.23 12.06
N ASN A 112 -14.37 -13.56 11.90
CA ASN A 112 -14.58 -12.24 12.47
C ASN A 112 -14.73 -12.36 13.99
N GLY A 113 -15.52 -13.32 14.47
CA GLY A 113 -15.63 -13.64 15.90
C GLY A 113 -14.29 -14.04 16.54
N PHE A 114 -13.48 -14.86 15.85
CA PHE A 114 -12.12 -15.19 16.30
C PHE A 114 -11.27 -13.93 16.49
N PHE A 115 -11.25 -13.04 15.49
CA PHE A 115 -10.43 -11.83 15.53
C PHE A 115 -10.99 -10.71 16.42
N ALA A 116 -12.27 -10.76 16.78
CA ALA A 116 -12.90 -9.88 17.76
C ALA A 116 -12.65 -10.35 19.20
N SER A 117 -12.32 -11.63 19.41
CA SER A 117 -12.12 -12.19 20.75
C SER A 117 -10.86 -11.69 21.46
N PHE A 118 -9.92 -11.06 20.75
CA PHE A 118 -8.68 -10.54 21.31
C PHE A 118 -8.20 -9.32 20.51
N SER A 119 -7.32 -8.52 21.10
CA SER A 119 -6.68 -7.41 20.40
C SER A 119 -5.46 -7.89 19.62
N TRP A 120 -5.52 -7.71 18.31
CA TRP A 120 -4.34 -7.83 17.45
C TRP A 120 -3.33 -6.69 17.70
N MET A 121 -3.71 -5.58 18.35
CA MET A 121 -2.82 -4.46 18.63
C MET A 121 -2.23 -4.55 20.03
N ILE A 122 -0.90 -4.56 20.14
CA ILE A 122 -0.18 -4.65 21.41
C ILE A 122 0.47 -3.29 21.70
N PRO A 123 0.06 -2.52 22.73
CA PRO A 123 0.72 -1.27 23.11
C PRO A 123 2.15 -1.55 23.62
N ALA A 124 3.09 -0.66 23.32
CA ALA A 124 4.47 -0.74 23.74
C ALA A 124 4.70 0.08 25.01
N LYS A 125 5.54 -0.43 25.91
CA LYS A 125 6.01 0.31 27.08
C LYS A 125 6.98 1.41 26.63
N GLU A 126 6.75 2.66 27.04
CA GLU A 126 7.64 3.78 26.73
C GLU A 126 9.04 3.50 27.29
N SER A 127 10.06 3.38 26.43
CA SER A 127 11.45 3.26 26.87
C SER A 127 11.99 4.63 27.26
N ALA A 128 12.77 4.71 28.34
CA ALA A 128 13.35 5.96 28.85
C ALA A 128 14.18 6.77 27.83
N SER A 129 14.56 6.18 26.69
CA SER A 129 15.22 6.86 25.57
C SER A 129 14.29 7.73 24.70
N SER A 130 12.99 7.81 25.00
CA SER A 130 12.00 8.60 24.24
C SER A 130 11.82 10.05 24.72
N LYS A 131 12.43 10.45 25.85
CA LYS A 131 12.30 11.81 26.38
C LYS A 131 12.89 12.87 25.44
N ASP A 132 13.97 12.57 24.72
CA ASP A 132 14.63 13.52 23.83
C ASP A 132 13.82 13.87 22.55
N MET A 133 12.82 13.05 22.21
CA MET A 133 11.96 13.30 21.03
C MET A 133 10.72 14.13 21.38
N LYS A 134 10.28 14.12 22.65
CA LYS A 134 9.04 14.77 23.09
C LYS A 134 9.22 16.27 23.33
N GLU A 135 10.40 16.72 23.78
CA GLU A 135 10.70 18.14 23.97
C GLU A 135 10.83 18.92 22.65
N LYS A 136 11.16 18.25 21.54
CA LYS A 136 11.36 18.91 20.23
C LYS A 136 10.06 19.23 19.49
N LEU A 137 8.91 18.69 19.94
CA LEU A 137 7.61 18.89 19.28
C LEU A 137 6.78 20.03 19.90
N THR A 138 7.07 20.42 21.15
CA THR A 138 6.32 21.45 21.89
C THR A 138 6.74 22.90 21.59
N SER A 139 7.79 23.13 20.82
CA SER A 139 8.34 24.48 20.54
C SER A 139 7.94 25.08 19.18
N LEU A 140 7.06 24.41 18.42
CA LEU A 140 6.66 24.85 17.05
C LEU A 140 5.33 25.62 16.99
N GLU A 141 4.62 25.79 18.10
CA GLU A 141 3.43 26.65 18.16
C GLU A 141 3.74 27.93 18.92
N THR A 142 4.37 28.93 18.31
CA THR A 142 4.15 30.36 18.64
C THR A 142 4.73 31.26 17.54
N LYS A 143 3.81 31.94 16.84
CA LYS A 143 3.90 33.24 16.15
C LYS A 143 5.18 33.58 15.37
N MET A 144 5.03 33.55 14.04
CA MET A 144 5.84 34.31 13.09
C MET A 144 5.74 35.82 13.37
N GLU A 145 6.88 36.46 13.61
CA GLU A 145 7.18 37.84 13.23
C GLU A 145 8.58 37.82 12.59
N PRO A 146 8.82 38.52 11.46
CA PRO A 146 10.09 38.44 10.76
C PRO A 146 11.08 39.45 11.33
N SER A 147 12.31 39.02 11.60
CA SER A 147 13.46 39.92 11.69
C SER A 147 14.66 39.29 10.99
N PRO A 148 15.49 40.10 10.30
CA PRO A 148 16.41 39.63 9.29
C PRO A 148 17.76 39.32 9.92
N SER A 149 18.25 38.09 9.79
CA SER A 149 19.69 37.85 9.72
C SER A 149 19.99 36.60 8.91
N ASP A 150 21.04 36.73 8.12
CA ASP A 150 21.43 35.90 7.00
C ASP A 150 21.73 34.45 7.40
N SER A 151 20.89 33.53 6.91
CA SER A 151 21.24 32.12 6.69
C SER A 151 20.31 31.58 5.59
N PRO A 152 20.81 30.84 4.59
CA PRO A 152 20.01 30.49 3.42
C PRO A 152 18.83 29.62 3.84
N LEU A 153 17.63 30.13 3.54
CA LEU A 153 16.32 29.49 3.64
C LEU A 153 16.42 27.97 3.46
N GLY A 154 15.96 27.22 4.47
CA GLY A 154 16.00 25.76 4.48
C GLY A 154 15.41 25.17 3.20
N ILE A 155 16.29 24.77 2.28
CA ILE A 155 15.92 24.13 1.03
C ILE A 155 15.13 22.88 1.41
N ILE A 156 13.85 22.81 1.03
CA ILE A 156 13.08 21.58 1.10
C ILE A 156 13.87 20.56 0.29
N THR A 157 14.47 19.57 0.94
CA THR A 157 15.28 18.55 0.30
C THR A 157 14.57 17.22 0.40
N CYS A 158 14.58 16.45 -0.69
CA CYS A 158 14.08 15.09 -0.68
C CYS A 158 14.97 14.27 0.26
N LYS A 159 14.37 13.54 1.21
CA LYS A 159 15.13 12.66 2.13
C LYS A 159 16.01 11.64 1.40
N ALA A 160 15.62 11.24 0.19
CA ALA A 160 16.38 10.31 -0.67
C ALA A 160 17.38 11.01 -1.60
N GLY A 161 17.56 12.33 -1.49
CA GLY A 161 18.42 13.10 -2.40
C GLY A 161 17.90 13.20 -3.84
N ASN A 162 16.66 12.79 -4.11
CA ASN A 162 16.09 12.88 -5.46
C ASN A 162 15.67 14.32 -5.78
N ARG A 163 16.42 14.97 -6.68
CA ARG A 163 16.17 16.32 -7.16
C ARG A 163 14.86 16.50 -7.95
N PHE A 164 14.24 15.41 -8.39
CA PHE A 164 12.97 15.41 -9.12
C PHE A 164 11.82 14.84 -8.29
N CYS A 165 11.98 14.74 -6.97
CA CYS A 165 10.93 14.22 -6.11
C CYS A 165 9.71 15.13 -6.11
N SER A 166 8.51 14.56 -6.22
CA SER A 166 7.26 15.33 -6.16
C SER A 166 7.05 16.03 -4.82
N SER A 167 7.74 15.59 -3.76
CA SER A 167 7.75 16.29 -2.46
C SER A 167 8.44 17.67 -2.51
N LEU A 168 9.15 17.99 -3.59
CA LEU A 168 9.86 19.26 -3.77
C LEU A 168 9.01 20.33 -4.47
N THR A 169 7.94 19.93 -5.14
CA THR A 169 7.02 20.84 -5.83
C THR A 169 5.86 21.17 -4.90
N ALA A 170 5.80 22.41 -4.39
CA ALA A 170 4.74 22.90 -3.50
C ALA A 170 3.41 23.20 -4.22
N GLU A 171 3.29 22.87 -5.51
CA GLU A 171 2.14 23.21 -6.34
C GLU A 171 1.23 22.00 -6.55
N ASN A 172 0.10 22.02 -5.84
CA ASN A 172 -0.97 21.03 -5.71
C ASN A 172 -0.82 20.09 -4.50
N PRO A 173 -1.61 20.28 -3.43
CA PRO A 173 -1.72 19.29 -2.37
C PRO A 173 -2.35 18.05 -2.99
N LEU A 174 -1.52 17.03 -3.29
CA LEU A 174 -2.02 15.67 -3.47
C LEU A 174 -2.93 15.34 -2.28
N PRO A 175 -4.02 14.55 -2.49
CA PRO A 175 -4.86 14.12 -1.39
C PRO A 175 -3.95 13.61 -0.29
N GLU A 176 -4.12 14.25 0.87
CA GLU A 176 -3.23 14.18 2.01
C GLU A 176 -2.85 12.70 2.22
N THR A 177 -1.56 12.39 1.99
CA THR A 177 -1.06 11.01 2.01
C THR A 177 -0.66 10.67 3.44
N MET A 178 -1.02 9.48 3.93
CA MET A 178 -0.66 9.10 5.30
C MET A 178 0.85 9.14 5.54
N PHE A 179 1.22 9.56 6.76
CA PHE A 179 2.59 9.46 7.21
C PHE A 179 2.89 7.99 7.54
N CYS A 180 3.69 7.33 6.69
CA CYS A 180 4.16 5.98 6.96
C CYS A 180 5.36 6.00 7.92
N ASP A 181 5.13 5.65 9.17
CA ASP A 181 6.17 5.52 10.18
C ASP A 181 6.97 4.19 10.09
N VAL A 182 6.81 3.41 9.01
CA VAL A 182 7.63 2.21 8.74
C VAL A 182 8.77 2.56 7.80
N CYS A 183 8.44 3.12 6.64
CA CYS A 183 9.41 3.37 5.59
C CYS A 183 9.91 4.81 5.67
N CYS A 184 9.08 5.80 6.03
CA CYS A 184 9.50 7.19 6.12
C CYS A 184 10.48 7.47 7.28
N THR A 185 10.59 6.56 8.25
CA THR A 185 11.60 6.65 9.32
C THR A 185 12.99 6.29 8.82
N GLU A 186 13.11 5.42 7.82
CA GLU A 186 14.42 4.93 7.37
C GLU A 186 15.29 6.03 6.76
N PRO A 187 16.55 6.19 7.20
CA PRO A 187 17.47 7.17 6.63
C PRO A 187 17.56 7.01 5.11
N GLY A 188 17.45 8.13 4.38
CA GLY A 188 17.50 8.09 2.91
C GLY A 188 16.22 7.59 2.21
N PHE A 189 15.20 7.12 2.92
CA PHE A 189 13.94 6.71 2.29
C PHE A 189 12.97 7.89 2.16
N CYS A 190 12.49 8.15 0.94
CA CYS A 190 11.44 9.13 0.68
C CYS A 190 10.20 8.43 0.15
N ARG A 191 9.05 8.55 0.82
CA ARG A 191 7.79 7.91 0.39
C ARG A 191 7.35 8.30 -1.02
N ASP A 192 7.71 9.50 -1.44
CA ASP A 192 7.25 10.09 -2.69
C ASP A 192 8.09 9.66 -3.89
N CYS A 193 9.26 9.06 -3.66
CA CYS A 193 10.12 8.60 -4.74
C CYS A 193 10.87 7.29 -4.49
N CYS A 194 10.75 6.64 -3.33
CA CYS A 194 11.43 5.37 -3.04
C CYS A 194 10.48 4.18 -3.19
N CYS A 195 10.98 3.12 -3.81
CA CYS A 195 10.30 1.83 -3.81
C CYS A 195 10.33 1.21 -2.41
N ILE A 196 9.16 0.82 -1.90
CA ILE A 196 9.00 0.15 -0.60
C ILE A 196 9.75 -1.18 -0.49
N LEU A 197 10.08 -1.82 -1.61
CA LEU A 197 10.69 -3.15 -1.63
C LEU A 197 12.22 -3.11 -1.66
N CYS A 198 12.81 -2.13 -2.35
CA CYS A 198 14.27 -2.04 -2.51
C CYS A 198 14.89 -0.75 -1.96
N CYS A 199 14.07 0.19 -1.47
CA CYS A 199 14.43 1.51 -0.95
C CYS A 199 15.08 2.47 -1.96
N LYS A 200 15.32 2.03 -3.21
CA LYS A 200 15.89 2.87 -4.27
C LYS A 200 14.85 3.79 -4.88
N THR A 201 15.32 4.88 -5.49
CA THR A 201 14.46 5.85 -6.15
C THR A 201 13.82 5.28 -7.41
N ILE A 202 12.61 5.73 -7.70
CA ILE A 202 11.92 5.50 -8.98
C ILE A 202 12.40 6.49 -10.03
N SER A 203 12.34 6.07 -11.29
CA SER A 203 12.49 6.99 -12.42
C SER A 203 11.12 7.58 -12.79
N SER A 204 11.11 8.87 -13.09
CA SER A 204 9.96 9.58 -13.67
C SER A 204 9.89 9.44 -15.19
N ASP A 205 10.86 8.77 -15.82
CA ASP A 205 10.93 8.60 -17.26
C ASP A 205 9.64 7.98 -17.81
N TYR A 206 9.25 8.44 -19.00
CA TYR A 206 8.08 7.94 -19.72
C TYR A 206 6.81 7.89 -18.84
N ASN A 207 6.50 9.00 -18.16
CA ASN A 207 5.31 9.17 -17.33
C ASN A 207 5.15 8.14 -16.20
N GLY A 208 6.27 7.61 -15.70
CA GLY A 208 6.32 6.71 -14.56
C GLY A 208 5.81 5.29 -14.83
N TYR A 209 6.09 4.74 -16.02
CA TYR A 209 5.65 3.39 -16.41
C TYR A 209 6.19 2.27 -15.50
N SER A 210 7.38 2.48 -14.93
CA SER A 210 8.18 1.47 -14.24
C SER A 210 7.88 1.33 -12.75
N TYR A 211 6.88 2.04 -12.23
CA TYR A 211 6.45 1.96 -10.83
C TYR A 211 4.93 1.99 -10.67
N ILE A 212 4.46 1.46 -9.54
CA ILE A 212 3.06 1.47 -9.11
C ILE A 212 2.97 2.27 -7.82
N ARG A 213 1.99 3.17 -7.72
CA ARG A 213 1.63 3.86 -6.47
C ARG A 213 0.36 3.24 -5.91
N CYS A 214 0.36 2.92 -4.62
CA CYS A 214 -0.82 2.40 -3.94
C CYS A 214 -1.82 3.52 -3.67
N GLU A 215 -2.98 3.46 -4.32
CA GLU A 215 -4.05 4.46 -4.21
C GLU A 215 -5.14 4.08 -3.21
N ALA A 216 -5.02 2.93 -2.55
CA ALA A 216 -6.00 2.51 -1.55
C ALA A 216 -6.15 3.54 -0.42
N ARG A 217 -7.39 3.87 -0.10
CA ARG A 217 -7.75 4.69 1.06
C ARG A 217 -7.55 3.89 2.34
N VAL A 218 -6.82 4.46 3.27
CA VAL A 218 -6.63 3.94 4.62
C VAL A 218 -7.45 4.76 5.61
N VAL A 219 -7.36 4.46 6.90
CA VAL A 219 -8.10 5.15 7.98
C VAL A 219 -7.90 6.68 7.85
N ASP A 220 -8.97 7.43 8.13
CA ASP A 220 -9.07 8.90 8.05
C ASP A 220 -9.12 9.50 6.62
N GLY A 221 -9.33 8.68 5.58
CA GLY A 221 -9.60 9.16 4.22
C GLY A 221 -8.36 9.45 3.36
N TYR A 222 -7.19 9.33 3.95
CA TYR A 222 -5.87 9.44 3.32
C TYR A 222 -5.58 8.25 2.39
N ILE A 223 -4.78 8.44 1.34
CA ILE A 223 -4.28 7.33 0.51
C ILE A 223 -2.98 6.75 1.11
N CYS A 224 -2.77 5.45 0.89
CA CYS A 224 -1.55 4.75 1.29
C CYS A 224 -0.28 5.39 0.69
N GLY A 225 -0.31 5.71 -0.61
CA GLY A 225 0.74 6.48 -1.29
C GLY A 225 2.06 5.76 -1.53
N HIS A 226 2.29 4.56 -0.97
CA HIS A 226 3.53 3.81 -1.16
C HIS A 226 3.78 3.42 -2.60
N ILE A 227 5.04 3.51 -3.01
CA ILE A 227 5.49 3.23 -4.36
C ILE A 227 6.25 1.91 -4.39
N ALA A 228 6.09 1.13 -5.46
CA ALA A 228 6.96 0.00 -5.76
C ALA A 228 7.42 0.05 -7.23
N HIS A 229 8.70 -0.27 -7.51
CA HIS A 229 9.07 -0.60 -8.89
C HIS A 229 8.26 -1.83 -9.33
N VAL A 230 7.77 -1.82 -10.56
CA VAL A 230 6.99 -2.95 -11.10
C VAL A 230 7.82 -4.23 -11.08
N ASP A 231 9.09 -4.15 -11.50
CA ASP A 231 10.02 -5.29 -11.46
C ASP A 231 10.23 -5.84 -10.05
N CYS A 232 10.43 -4.97 -9.06
CA CYS A 232 10.57 -5.40 -7.67
C CYS A 232 9.30 -6.11 -7.18
N ALA A 233 8.13 -5.59 -7.54
CA ALA A 233 6.85 -6.20 -7.15
C ALA A 233 6.63 -7.56 -7.82
N LEU A 234 6.92 -7.69 -9.12
CA LEU A 234 6.83 -8.94 -9.86
C LEU A 234 7.77 -10.01 -9.27
N ARG A 235 9.04 -9.66 -9.06
CA ARG A 235 10.05 -10.57 -8.49
C ARG A 235 9.77 -10.98 -7.05
N ALA A 236 9.09 -10.12 -6.30
CA ALA A 236 8.66 -10.41 -4.93
C ALA A 236 7.30 -11.13 -4.86
N TYR A 237 6.71 -11.53 -5.99
CA TYR A 237 5.37 -12.13 -6.07
C TYR A 237 4.27 -11.24 -5.46
N MET A 238 4.46 -9.92 -5.57
CA MET A 238 3.52 -8.89 -5.10
C MET A 238 2.80 -8.21 -6.25
N ALA A 239 3.09 -8.55 -7.51
CA ALA A 239 2.39 -8.06 -8.69
C ALA A 239 2.20 -9.18 -9.72
N GLY A 240 1.19 -9.03 -10.58
CA GLY A 240 0.88 -9.94 -11.69
C GLY A 240 -0.15 -11.01 -11.32
N THR A 241 -0.07 -12.16 -11.98
CA THR A 241 -0.89 -13.33 -11.64
C THR A 241 -0.09 -14.26 -10.73
N VAL A 242 -0.48 -14.36 -9.47
CA VAL A 242 0.27 -15.09 -8.43
C VAL A 242 -0.66 -16.04 -7.70
N GLY A 243 -0.36 -17.34 -7.74
CA GLY A 243 -1.10 -18.37 -7.00
C GLY A 243 -0.81 -18.37 -5.49
N GLY A 244 -1.36 -19.35 -4.78
CA GLY A 244 -1.13 -19.51 -3.34
C GLY A 244 -1.94 -18.53 -2.48
N SER A 245 -1.43 -18.22 -1.29
CA SER A 245 -2.18 -17.52 -0.22
C SER A 245 -2.51 -16.05 -0.51
N ILE A 246 -1.76 -15.40 -1.41
CA ILE A 246 -2.01 -13.99 -1.79
C ILE A 246 -3.10 -13.93 -2.89
N GLY A 247 -3.06 -14.87 -3.85
CA GLY A 247 -4.05 -14.99 -4.91
C GLY A 247 -4.26 -13.69 -5.69
N LEU A 248 -3.36 -13.40 -6.64
CA LEU A 248 -3.44 -12.22 -7.51
C LEU A 248 -3.82 -12.62 -8.93
N ASP A 249 -4.64 -11.81 -9.59
CA ASP A 249 -4.97 -11.95 -11.01
C ASP A 249 -4.76 -10.61 -11.73
N ALA A 250 -3.59 -10.43 -12.35
CA ALA A 250 -3.14 -9.14 -12.90
C ALA A 250 -3.30 -7.96 -11.91
N GLU A 251 -2.84 -8.17 -10.67
CA GLU A 251 -3.02 -7.23 -9.56
C GLU A 251 -1.70 -6.95 -8.85
N TYR A 252 -1.63 -5.85 -8.10
CA TYR A 252 -0.55 -5.51 -7.18
C TYR A 252 -1.05 -5.59 -5.74
N PHE A 253 -0.27 -6.21 -4.86
CA PHE A 253 -0.52 -6.27 -3.43
C PHE A 253 0.44 -5.33 -2.70
N CYS A 254 -0.09 -4.29 -2.06
CA CYS A 254 0.73 -3.32 -1.34
C CYS A 254 1.28 -3.91 -0.04
N ARG A 255 2.61 -3.96 0.10
CA ARG A 255 3.29 -4.51 1.30
C ARG A 255 2.94 -3.80 2.62
N TYR A 256 2.48 -2.55 2.53
CA TYR A 256 2.20 -1.71 3.71
C TYR A 256 0.76 -1.84 4.21
N CYS A 257 -0.21 -1.59 3.33
CA CYS A 257 -1.63 -1.55 3.70
C CYS A 257 -2.39 -2.82 3.35
N ASP A 258 -1.72 -3.80 2.74
CA ASP A 258 -2.28 -5.09 2.32
C ASP A 258 -3.46 -4.97 1.34
N SER A 259 -3.63 -3.81 0.70
CA SER A 259 -4.63 -3.62 -0.35
C SER A 259 -4.17 -4.21 -1.68
N LYS A 260 -5.15 -4.61 -2.50
CA LYS A 260 -4.94 -5.02 -3.88
C LYS A 260 -5.29 -3.88 -4.84
N THR A 261 -4.50 -3.71 -5.88
CA THR A 261 -4.71 -2.74 -6.95
C THR A 261 -4.76 -3.49 -8.28
N ASP A 262 -5.82 -3.29 -9.06
CA ASP A 262 -5.91 -3.86 -10.41
C ASP A 262 -4.88 -3.19 -11.34
N LEU A 263 -4.06 -3.98 -12.03
CA LEU A 263 -2.98 -3.47 -12.89
C LEU A 263 -3.38 -3.40 -14.37
N LEU A 264 -4.61 -3.69 -14.74
CA LEU A 264 -5.07 -3.62 -16.14
C LEU A 264 -4.95 -2.19 -16.68
N LEU A 265 -5.34 -1.19 -15.87
CA LEU A 265 -5.17 0.23 -16.22
C LEU A 265 -3.69 0.61 -16.36
N HIS A 266 -2.84 0.07 -15.49
CA HIS A 266 -1.40 0.30 -15.57
C HIS A 266 -0.82 -0.28 -16.87
N ALA A 267 -1.18 -1.53 -17.20
CA ALA A 267 -0.77 -2.18 -18.44
C ALA A 267 -1.29 -1.44 -19.70
N LEU A 268 -2.50 -0.89 -19.63
CA LEU A 268 -3.06 -0.06 -20.71
C LEU A 268 -2.28 1.24 -20.90
N LYS A 269 -1.86 1.86 -19.79
CA LYS A 269 -1.01 3.05 -19.80
C LYS A 269 0.34 2.78 -20.48
N LEU A 270 0.91 1.58 -20.32
CA LEU A 270 2.15 1.17 -21.00
C LEU A 270 2.02 1.26 -22.53
N LEU A 271 0.92 0.76 -23.10
CA LEU A 271 0.67 0.85 -24.54
C LEU A 271 0.59 2.30 -25.03
N ASN A 272 -0.08 3.17 -24.28
CA ASN A 272 -0.21 4.58 -24.65
C ASN A 272 1.14 5.32 -24.59
N ILE A 273 2.02 4.91 -23.68
CA ILE A 273 3.37 5.44 -23.59
C ILE A 273 4.18 5.05 -24.82
N CYS A 274 4.12 3.78 -25.24
CA CYS A 274 4.85 3.29 -26.42
C CYS A 274 4.54 4.10 -27.70
N ALA A 275 3.30 4.59 -27.86
CA ALA A 275 2.93 5.45 -29.00
C ALA A 275 3.68 6.80 -29.06
N SER A 276 4.37 7.18 -27.98
CA SER A 276 5.17 8.41 -27.90
C SER A 276 6.68 8.17 -27.81
N VAL A 277 7.11 6.90 -27.90
CA VAL A 277 8.52 6.50 -27.77
C VAL A 277 9.08 6.23 -29.16
N ALA A 278 10.21 6.86 -29.51
CA ALA A 278 10.84 6.70 -30.82
C ALA A 278 11.82 5.50 -30.90
N SER A 279 12.12 4.85 -29.78
CA SER A 279 13.08 3.75 -29.71
C SER A 279 12.36 2.40 -29.60
N SER A 280 12.54 1.52 -30.59
CA SER A 280 12.00 0.16 -30.59
C SER A 280 12.49 -0.65 -29.37
N THR A 281 13.75 -0.48 -28.97
CA THR A 281 14.31 -1.19 -27.80
C THR A 281 13.71 -0.73 -26.48
N GLU A 282 13.33 0.55 -26.37
CA GLU A 282 12.63 1.06 -25.18
C GLU A 282 11.14 0.65 -25.19
N ILE A 283 10.51 0.63 -26.36
CA ILE A 283 9.16 0.08 -26.52
C ILE A 283 9.13 -1.38 -26.07
N GLU A 284 10.09 -2.20 -26.52
CA GLU A 284 10.19 -3.60 -26.13
C GLU A 284 10.31 -3.77 -24.61
N LYS A 285 11.15 -2.95 -23.95
CA LYS A 285 11.27 -2.95 -22.47
C LYS A 285 9.94 -2.62 -21.79
N ILE A 286 9.24 -1.58 -22.26
CA ILE A 286 7.94 -1.16 -21.71
C ILE A 286 6.89 -2.26 -21.90
N LEU A 287 6.82 -2.86 -23.09
CA LEU A 287 5.84 -3.90 -23.42
C LEU A 287 6.10 -5.19 -22.63
N ASN A 288 7.36 -5.57 -22.44
CA ASN A 288 7.73 -6.72 -21.60
C ASN A 288 7.21 -6.59 -20.16
N VAL A 289 7.19 -5.37 -19.59
CA VAL A 289 6.55 -5.14 -18.29
C VAL A 289 5.05 -5.47 -18.34
N GLY A 290 4.35 -5.05 -19.40
CA GLY A 290 2.95 -5.37 -19.61
C GLY A 290 2.68 -6.86 -19.76
N VAL A 291 3.54 -7.58 -20.52
CA VAL A 291 3.48 -9.04 -20.65
C VAL A 291 3.60 -9.70 -19.28
N CYS A 292 4.58 -9.30 -18.47
CA CYS A 292 4.78 -9.87 -17.12
C CYS A 292 3.60 -9.61 -16.18
N ILE A 293 2.94 -8.46 -16.28
CA ILE A 293 1.74 -8.14 -15.48
C ILE A 293 0.57 -9.04 -15.85
N LEU A 294 0.31 -9.22 -17.16
CA LEU A 294 -0.92 -9.83 -17.67
C LEU A 294 -0.83 -11.35 -17.83
N ARG A 295 0.38 -11.90 -17.93
CA ARG A 295 0.60 -13.33 -18.15
C ARG A 295 -0.12 -14.17 -17.09
N GLY A 296 -0.81 -15.22 -17.57
CA GLY A 296 -1.53 -16.18 -16.72
C GLY A 296 -2.88 -15.68 -16.18
N SER A 297 -3.24 -14.43 -16.45
CA SER A 297 -4.48 -13.84 -15.93
C SER A 297 -5.72 -14.59 -16.41
N GLN A 298 -6.75 -14.69 -15.57
CA GLN A 298 -8.04 -15.28 -15.97
C GLN A 298 -9.03 -14.24 -16.49
N LYS A 299 -8.79 -12.95 -16.25
CA LYS A 299 -9.60 -11.83 -16.75
C LYS A 299 -9.59 -11.81 -18.30
N LYS A 300 -10.78 -11.78 -18.93
CA LYS A 300 -10.94 -11.71 -20.40
C LYS A 300 -10.24 -10.46 -20.97
N SER A 301 -10.40 -9.32 -20.32
CA SER A 301 -9.77 -8.05 -20.70
C SER A 301 -8.24 -8.10 -20.63
N ALA A 302 -7.67 -8.77 -19.64
CA ALA A 302 -6.23 -8.95 -19.52
C ALA A 302 -5.67 -9.85 -20.64
N LYS A 303 -6.37 -10.94 -20.98
CA LYS A 303 -6.00 -11.81 -22.12
C LYS A 303 -6.05 -11.07 -23.45
N GLN A 304 -7.09 -10.27 -23.69
CA GLN A 304 -7.21 -9.43 -24.89
C GLN A 304 -6.08 -8.40 -24.98
N LEU A 305 -5.76 -7.75 -23.86
CA LEU A 305 -4.69 -6.76 -23.79
C LEU A 305 -3.31 -7.40 -24.02
N LEU A 306 -3.07 -8.58 -23.43
CA LEU A 306 -1.84 -9.34 -23.63
C LEU A 306 -1.64 -9.72 -25.10
N HIS A 307 -2.67 -10.28 -25.75
CA HIS A 307 -2.62 -10.63 -27.17
C HIS A 307 -2.28 -9.41 -28.04
N ARG A 308 -2.83 -8.24 -27.71
CA ARG A 308 -2.52 -6.99 -28.42
C ARG A 308 -1.06 -6.57 -28.22
N ILE A 309 -0.54 -6.66 -27.00
CA ILE A 309 0.87 -6.37 -26.71
C ILE A 309 1.79 -7.32 -27.49
N GLU A 310 1.49 -8.62 -27.48
CA GLU A 310 2.27 -9.64 -28.19
C GLU A 310 2.25 -9.42 -29.71
N SER A 311 1.10 -9.05 -30.29
CA SER A 311 0.98 -8.68 -31.71
C SER A 311 1.83 -7.45 -32.08
N ILE A 312 1.81 -6.42 -31.23
CA ILE A 312 2.64 -5.22 -31.39
C ILE A 312 4.13 -5.59 -31.35
N MET A 313 4.55 -6.42 -30.39
CA MET A 313 5.94 -6.87 -30.28
C MET A 313 6.37 -7.68 -31.50
N ALA A 314 5.53 -8.59 -32.00
CA ALA A 314 5.82 -9.37 -33.21
C ALA A 314 6.05 -8.46 -34.43
N LYS A 315 5.16 -7.49 -34.66
CA LYS A 315 5.31 -6.54 -35.78
C LYS A 315 6.61 -5.72 -35.68
N LEU A 316 7.01 -5.31 -34.47
CA LEU A 316 8.27 -4.59 -34.26
C LEU A 316 9.49 -5.47 -34.57
N MET A 317 9.43 -6.76 -34.20
CA MET A 317 10.50 -7.73 -34.53
C MET A 317 10.61 -7.99 -36.03
N ASP A 318 9.48 -7.93 -36.75
CA ASP A 318 9.43 -8.06 -38.21
C ASP A 318 9.86 -6.78 -38.96
N GLY A 319 10.28 -5.73 -38.24
CA GLY A 319 10.80 -4.49 -38.81
C GLY A 319 9.73 -3.46 -39.21
N ALA A 320 8.50 -3.61 -38.74
CA ALA A 320 7.45 -2.63 -39.01
C ALA A 320 7.77 -1.25 -38.37
N CYS A 321 7.35 -0.19 -39.04
CA CYS A 321 7.52 1.18 -38.57
C CYS A 321 6.67 1.40 -37.30
N ILE A 322 7.23 2.04 -36.27
CA ILE A 322 6.58 2.22 -34.96
C ILE A 322 5.19 2.86 -35.13
N GLU A 323 5.07 3.88 -35.98
CA GLU A 323 3.84 4.62 -36.25
C GLU A 323 2.72 3.74 -36.83
N ASP A 324 3.07 2.70 -37.57
CA ASP A 324 2.11 1.78 -38.21
C ASP A 324 1.66 0.68 -37.25
N VAL A 325 2.54 0.26 -36.33
CA VAL A 325 2.25 -0.83 -35.38
C VAL A 325 1.14 -0.46 -34.40
N PHE A 326 1.05 0.80 -33.99
CA PHE A 326 0.05 1.26 -33.02
C PHE A 326 -1.28 1.73 -33.67
N LYS A 327 -1.38 1.75 -35.00
CA LYS A 327 -2.65 2.03 -35.69
C LYS A 327 -3.68 0.95 -35.31
N LYS A 328 -4.87 1.41 -34.91
CA LYS A 328 -5.97 0.52 -34.50
C LYS A 328 -6.35 -0.34 -35.70
N GLU A 329 -6.25 -1.66 -35.58
CA GLU A 329 -6.75 -2.57 -36.61
C GLU A 329 -8.26 -2.32 -36.76
N SER A 330 -8.66 -1.80 -37.92
CA SER A 330 -10.06 -1.71 -38.29
C SER A 330 -10.53 -3.08 -38.79
N SER A 331 -11.02 -3.92 -37.90
CA SER A 331 -11.88 -5.06 -38.25
C SER A 331 -12.96 -5.14 -37.17
N VAL A 332 -14.20 -4.76 -37.48
CA VAL A 332 -15.28 -5.66 -37.93
C VAL A 332 -15.33 -6.93 -37.08
N ASP A 333 -15.67 -6.77 -35.81
CA ASP A 333 -16.72 -7.62 -35.23
C ASP A 333 -17.53 -6.82 -34.21
N SER A 334 -18.79 -6.64 -34.55
CA SER A 334 -19.78 -5.89 -33.80
C SER A 334 -20.17 -6.66 -32.53
N THR A 335 -20.30 -5.91 -31.44
CA THR A 335 -20.93 -6.31 -30.16
C THR A 335 -20.12 -7.15 -29.17
N GLU A 336 -18.89 -6.76 -28.78
CA GLU A 336 -18.31 -7.24 -27.50
C GLU A 336 -17.13 -6.40 -26.93
N ASN A 337 -17.11 -5.08 -27.14
CA ASN A 337 -15.95 -4.22 -26.81
C ASN A 337 -16.19 -3.15 -25.73
N ASP A 338 -17.25 -3.30 -24.92
CA ASP A 338 -17.70 -2.23 -24.02
C ASP A 338 -16.72 -1.96 -22.87
N GLN A 339 -16.14 -2.98 -22.23
CA GLN A 339 -15.29 -2.76 -21.05
C GLN A 339 -13.92 -2.16 -21.38
N LEU A 340 -13.25 -2.65 -22.44
CA LEU A 340 -11.95 -2.09 -22.85
C LEU A 340 -12.13 -0.68 -23.41
N GLY A 341 -13.21 -0.43 -24.16
CA GLY A 341 -13.59 0.89 -24.65
C GLY A 341 -13.89 1.89 -23.53
N LEU A 342 -14.59 1.46 -22.46
CA LEU A 342 -14.83 2.27 -21.26
C LEU A 342 -13.53 2.59 -20.49
N LEU A 343 -12.60 1.62 -20.40
CA LEU A 343 -11.28 1.83 -19.80
C LEU A 343 -10.43 2.85 -20.59
N TYR A 344 -10.47 2.79 -21.93
CA TYR A 344 -9.82 3.80 -22.77
C TYR A 344 -10.38 5.21 -22.53
N LYS A 345 -11.71 5.35 -22.44
CA LYS A 345 -12.36 6.64 -22.10
C LYS A 345 -11.98 7.14 -20.71
N LYS A 346 -11.81 6.25 -19.72
CA LYS A 346 -11.38 6.61 -18.36
C LYS A 346 -9.97 7.21 -18.35
N ILE A 347 -9.03 6.65 -19.13
CA ILE A 347 -7.66 7.17 -19.24
C ILE A 347 -7.62 8.55 -19.90
N GLU A 348 -8.46 8.79 -20.92
CA GLU A 348 -8.58 10.11 -21.56
C GLU A 348 -9.02 11.19 -20.58
N LEU A 349 -9.92 10.85 -19.64
CA LEU A 349 -10.41 11.77 -18.60
C LEU A 349 -9.38 12.02 -17.48
N GLU A 350 -8.52 11.05 -17.17
CA GLU A 350 -7.52 11.13 -16.08
C GLU A 350 -6.18 11.76 -16.51
N SER A 351 -6.06 12.21 -17.77
CA SER A 351 -4.84 12.85 -18.30
C SER A 351 -5.01 14.39 -18.40
N PRO A 352 -4.67 15.18 -17.36
CA PRO A 352 -4.73 16.64 -17.44
C PRO A 352 -3.54 17.12 -18.28
N GLY A 353 -3.71 17.20 -19.60
CA GLY A 353 -2.63 17.67 -20.48
C GLY A 353 -2.74 17.39 -21.98
N LYS A 354 -3.88 16.90 -22.50
CA LYS A 354 -4.08 16.77 -23.95
C LYS A 354 -5.41 17.35 -24.43
N ARG A 355 -5.62 18.65 -24.24
CA ARG A 355 -6.36 19.41 -25.26
C ARG A 355 -5.38 19.60 -26.41
N ASN A 356 -5.44 18.71 -27.41
CA ASN A 356 -5.01 18.89 -28.81
C ASN A 356 -4.67 17.53 -29.43
N TYR A 357 -5.66 16.70 -29.72
CA TYR A 357 -5.54 15.61 -30.70
C TYR A 357 -6.88 15.32 -31.40
N LEU A 358 -7.71 16.36 -31.60
CA LEU A 358 -8.92 16.30 -32.44
C LEU A 358 -8.98 17.43 -33.49
N ALA A 359 -7.86 18.07 -33.80
CA ALA A 359 -7.77 19.09 -34.85
C ALA A 359 -6.82 18.65 -35.97
N TYR A 360 -7.04 17.48 -36.56
CA TYR A 360 -6.34 17.07 -37.79
C TYR A 360 -7.19 16.23 -38.75
N ASN A 361 -8.52 16.43 -38.75
CA ASN A 361 -9.43 15.86 -39.75
C ASN A 361 -10.55 16.83 -40.17
N GLN A 362 -10.25 18.13 -40.23
CA GLN A 362 -11.23 19.12 -40.69
C GLN A 362 -10.68 20.24 -41.58
N CYS A 363 -9.57 20.00 -42.28
CA CYS A 363 -9.10 20.89 -43.35
C CYS A 363 -8.40 20.08 -44.45
N ILE A 364 -9.14 19.19 -45.14
CA ILE A 364 -8.99 18.95 -46.58
C ILE A 364 -10.38 18.52 -47.10
N SER A 365 -11.12 19.47 -47.64
CA SER A 365 -12.17 19.29 -48.64
C SER A 365 -11.97 20.35 -49.70
#